data_AF-A0A3L7SQ58-F1
#
_entry.id   AF-A0A3L7SQ58-F1
#
_cell.length_a   1.000
_cell.length_b   1.000
_cell.length_c   1.000
_cell.angle_alpha   90.00
_cell.angle_beta   90.00
_cell.angle_gamma   90.00
#
_symmetry.space_group_name_H-M   'P 1'
#
loop_
_entity.id
_entity.type
_entity.pdbx_description
1 polymer ?
#
loop_
_entity_poly.entity_id
_entity_poly.type
_entity_poly.pdbx_seq_one_letter_code
_entity_poly.pdbx_strand_id
1 'polypeptide(L)'
;MERIVTERLALAGAFVVRDPGWRRKILLGGLLMLLVNAVGWPVALGYRKALIGRLLDGTDRPLPDWSTGILHYYLDGLKALGVIFGYLSPVYLALAIVLWWHGVGIDRTVILGVCFFLACPLLSPASFPVAVAYWTFFSPGYRLPPTLAATLMLACGAIVFFIPAGFLQVSKTGRYCGAFNLPAAAATIVANPWGYVRAWYHSVLISFVGHVALPLAPWGIVWCYLGIIFIFNSLLDGDSKVCGPGSWYGRLREGDAIRIVETGSRHFVRCVNCPDDSGRTPILLELGALLVPLPDFLARWFVPEADLCRPRL
;
A
#
# COMPACT_ATOMS: atom_id res chain seq x y z
N MET A 1 -4.56 9.74 -23.79
CA MET A 1 -4.73 8.75 -22.69
C MET A 1 -3.52 8.72 -21.75
N GLU A 2 -2.30 8.79 -22.26
CA GLU A 2 -1.05 8.76 -21.46
C GLU A 2 -0.93 9.88 -20.42
N ARG A 3 -1.25 11.13 -20.77
CA ARG A 3 -1.20 12.28 -19.85
C ARG A 3 -2.05 12.11 -18.58
N ILE A 4 -3.27 11.60 -18.73
CA ILE A 4 -4.20 11.32 -17.61
C ILE A 4 -3.64 10.23 -16.68
N VAL A 5 -2.89 9.27 -17.23
CA VAL A 5 -2.31 8.16 -16.45
C VAL A 5 -1.14 8.66 -15.59
N THR A 6 -0.25 9.46 -16.18
CA THR A 6 0.88 10.08 -15.48
C THR A 6 0.40 10.99 -14.35
N GLU A 7 -0.65 11.77 -14.59
CA GLU A 7 -1.27 12.63 -13.58
C GLU A 7 -1.80 11.83 -12.38
N ARG A 8 -2.47 10.69 -12.60
CA ARG A 8 -2.99 9.86 -11.50
C ARG A 8 -1.89 9.27 -10.61
N LEU A 9 -0.77 8.83 -11.18
CA LEU A 9 0.34 8.29 -10.40
C LEU A 9 1.04 9.38 -9.58
N ALA A 10 1.27 10.54 -10.18
CA ALA A 10 1.82 11.70 -9.51
C ALA A 10 0.94 12.11 -8.31
N LEU A 11 -0.37 12.17 -8.50
CA LEU A 11 -1.33 12.51 -7.45
C LEU A 11 -1.38 11.45 -6.34
N ALA A 12 -1.29 10.16 -6.67
CA ALA A 12 -1.22 9.09 -5.68
C ALA A 12 0.01 9.18 -4.76
N GLY A 13 1.13 9.68 -5.28
CA GLY A 13 2.32 9.96 -4.49
C GLY A 13 2.19 11.22 -3.62
N ALA A 14 1.42 12.21 -4.10
CA ALA A 14 1.36 13.54 -3.50
C ALA A 14 0.15 13.80 -2.58
N PHE A 15 -0.95 13.05 -2.65
CA PHE A 15 -2.20 13.40 -1.94
C PHE A 15 -2.02 13.58 -0.42
N VAL A 16 -1.07 12.88 0.18
CA VAL A 16 -0.76 12.97 1.60
C VAL A 16 -0.39 14.39 2.02
N VAL A 17 0.22 15.19 1.14
CA VAL A 17 0.73 16.53 1.48
C VAL A 17 -0.37 17.56 1.74
N ARG A 18 -1.62 17.24 1.38
CA ARG A 18 -2.78 18.08 1.67
C ARG A 18 -3.23 17.99 3.12
N ASP A 19 -2.79 16.98 3.86
CA ASP A 19 -3.01 16.93 5.30
C ASP A 19 -1.93 17.76 6.01
N PRO A 20 -2.26 18.82 6.77
CA PRO A 20 -1.26 19.69 7.39
C PRO A 20 -0.26 18.97 8.31
N GLY A 21 -0.67 17.85 8.91
CA GLY A 21 0.13 17.05 9.84
C GLY A 21 0.80 15.84 9.18
N TRP A 22 0.83 15.76 7.84
CA TRP A 22 1.19 14.55 7.10
C TRP A 22 2.57 14.00 7.44
N ARG A 23 3.59 14.86 7.62
CA ARG A 23 4.96 14.42 7.91
C ARG A 23 5.03 13.65 9.22
N ARG A 24 4.40 14.21 10.27
CA ARG A 24 4.32 13.58 11.58
C ARG A 24 3.54 12.27 11.47
N LYS A 25 2.43 12.24 10.74
CA LYS A 25 1.61 11.04 10.58
C LYS A 25 2.36 9.92 9.85
N ILE A 26 3.05 10.21 8.75
CA ILE A 26 3.85 9.23 8.01
C ILE A 26 5.01 8.72 8.86
N LEU A 27 5.75 9.61 9.52
CA LEU A 27 6.87 9.22 10.37
C LEU A 27 6.44 8.33 11.53
N LEU A 28 5.37 8.71 12.25
CA LEU A 28 4.86 7.92 13.37
C LEU A 28 4.34 6.55 12.92
N GLY A 29 3.59 6.49 11.81
CA GLY A 29 3.16 5.22 11.24
C GLY A 29 4.36 4.35 10.86
N GLY A 30 5.39 4.98 10.30
CA GLY A 30 6.60 4.30 9.84
C GLY A 30 7.38 3.68 10.98
N LEU A 31 7.59 4.47 12.04
CA LEU A 31 8.23 4.01 13.26
C LEU A 31 7.42 2.90 13.92
N LEU A 32 6.09 3.01 13.95
CA LEU A 32 5.23 1.98 14.50
C LEU A 32 5.35 0.66 13.73
N MET A 33 5.34 0.71 12.39
CA MET A 33 5.49 -0.47 11.52
C MET A 33 6.88 -1.11 11.62
N LEU A 34 7.94 -0.30 11.79
CA LEU A 34 9.31 -0.79 11.87
C LEU A 34 9.65 -1.34 13.26
N LEU A 35 9.37 -0.59 14.33
CA LEU A 35 9.84 -0.89 15.69
C LEU A 35 8.97 -1.93 16.39
N VAL A 36 7.68 -2.01 16.07
CA VAL A 36 6.73 -2.91 16.72
C VAL A 36 5.96 -3.69 15.65
N ASN A 37 6.66 -4.43 14.80
CA ASN A 37 6.11 -5.08 13.61
C ASN A 37 4.76 -5.81 13.86
N ALA A 38 4.68 -6.62 14.91
CA ALA A 38 3.48 -7.38 15.28
C ALA A 38 2.25 -6.50 15.63
N VAL A 39 2.46 -5.26 16.05
CA VAL A 39 1.38 -4.29 16.35
C VAL A 39 1.21 -3.30 15.22
N GLY A 40 2.30 -2.76 14.69
CA GLY A 40 2.28 -1.69 13.71
C GLY A 40 1.66 -2.06 12.38
N TRP A 41 1.83 -3.31 11.92
CA TRP A 41 1.15 -3.75 10.69
C TRP A 41 -0.36 -3.86 10.85
N PRO A 42 -0.92 -4.54 11.87
CA PRO A 42 -2.35 -4.46 12.14
C PRO A 42 -2.85 -3.01 12.24
N VAL A 43 -2.17 -2.14 12.99
CA VAL A 43 -2.59 -0.73 13.10
C VAL A 43 -2.59 -0.05 11.73
N ALA A 44 -1.55 -0.22 10.91
CA ALA A 44 -1.52 0.34 9.55
C ALA A 44 -2.65 -0.20 8.66
N LEU A 45 -2.96 -1.50 8.77
CA LEU A 45 -4.06 -2.15 8.06
C LEU A 45 -5.45 -1.65 8.50
N GLY A 46 -5.64 -1.26 9.75
CA GLY A 46 -6.89 -0.61 10.18
C GLY A 46 -6.93 0.88 9.83
N TYR A 47 -5.79 1.56 9.95
CA TYR A 47 -5.62 2.96 9.55
C TYR A 47 -6.05 3.18 8.10
N ARG A 48 -5.74 2.23 7.20
CA ARG A 48 -6.18 2.28 5.81
C ARG A 48 -7.71 2.41 5.65
N LYS A 49 -8.49 1.77 6.52
CA LYS A 49 -9.95 1.74 6.40
C LYS A 49 -10.51 3.12 6.75
N ALA A 50 -9.97 3.72 7.80
CA ALA A 50 -10.28 5.10 8.16
C ALA A 50 -9.83 6.09 7.06
N LEU A 51 -8.65 5.88 6.46
CA LEU A 51 -8.19 6.67 5.32
C LEU A 51 -9.15 6.56 4.14
N ILE A 52 -9.54 5.35 3.75
CA ILE A 52 -10.46 5.13 2.62
C ILE A 52 -11.80 5.84 2.90
N GLY A 53 -12.37 5.70 4.11
CA GLY A 53 -13.57 6.44 4.48
C GLY A 53 -13.41 7.95 4.27
N ARG A 54 -12.33 8.54 4.79
CA ARG A 54 -12.00 9.97 4.61
C ARG A 54 -11.80 10.39 3.15
N LEU A 55 -11.24 9.51 2.31
CA LEU A 55 -11.07 9.75 0.87
C LEU A 55 -12.42 9.74 0.15
N LEU A 56 -13.28 8.77 0.46
CA LEU A 56 -14.62 8.65 -0.12
C LEU A 56 -15.54 9.79 0.33
N ASP A 57 -15.47 10.16 1.61
CA ASP A 57 -16.24 11.26 2.21
C ASP A 57 -15.76 12.64 1.74
N GLY A 58 -14.58 12.72 1.13
CA GLY A 58 -14.04 14.00 0.67
C GLY A 58 -13.60 14.92 1.80
N THR A 59 -13.11 14.39 2.93
CA THR A 59 -12.63 15.26 4.01
C THR A 59 -11.40 16.08 3.59
N ASP A 60 -11.24 17.32 4.05
CA ASP A 60 -10.06 18.13 3.68
C ASP A 60 -8.73 17.56 4.21
N ARG A 61 -8.81 16.80 5.32
CA ARG A 61 -7.68 16.14 5.99
C ARG A 61 -7.71 14.64 5.72
N PRO A 62 -7.12 14.18 4.61
CA PRO A 62 -7.30 12.79 4.15
C PRO A 62 -6.72 11.79 5.15
N LEU A 63 -5.66 12.14 5.88
CA LEU A 63 -4.96 11.22 6.77
C LEU A 63 -5.64 11.16 8.16
N PRO A 64 -6.09 9.98 8.60
CA PRO A 64 -6.58 9.80 9.96
C PRO A 64 -5.59 10.25 11.04
N ASP A 65 -6.09 10.67 12.19
CA ASP A 65 -5.24 11.05 13.31
C ASP A 65 -4.89 9.81 14.14
N TRP A 66 -3.61 9.61 14.46
CA TRP A 66 -3.20 8.49 15.31
C TRP A 66 -3.82 8.53 16.72
N SER A 67 -4.28 9.70 17.16
CA SER A 67 -4.94 9.91 18.46
C SER A 67 -6.36 9.34 18.52
N THR A 68 -7.06 9.13 17.39
CA THR A 68 -8.43 8.58 17.40
C THR A 68 -8.53 7.12 17.87
N GLY A 69 -7.40 6.49 18.19
CA GLY A 69 -7.33 5.25 18.95
C GLY A 69 -6.57 4.15 18.23
N ILE A 70 -5.30 3.97 18.59
CA ILE A 70 -4.44 2.89 18.07
C ILE A 70 -5.13 1.52 18.20
N LEU A 71 -5.85 1.29 19.31
CA LEU A 71 -6.60 0.06 19.55
C LEU A 71 -7.70 -0.17 18.49
N HIS A 72 -8.42 0.87 18.09
CA HIS A 72 -9.45 0.77 17.07
C HIS A 72 -8.84 0.34 15.71
N TYR A 73 -7.74 0.99 15.31
CA TYR A 73 -7.01 0.59 14.11
C TYR A 73 -6.41 -0.80 14.22
N TYR A 74 -5.90 -1.19 15.38
CA TYR A 74 -5.38 -2.53 15.60
C TYR A 74 -6.47 -3.60 15.37
N LEU A 75 -7.65 -3.43 15.96
CA LEU A 75 -8.76 -4.41 15.83
C LEU A 75 -9.29 -4.51 14.39
N ASP A 76 -9.43 -3.38 13.68
CA ASP A 76 -9.80 -3.41 12.26
C ASP A 76 -8.65 -3.98 11.40
N GLY A 77 -7.42 -3.77 11.81
CA GLY A 77 -6.22 -4.41 11.28
C GLY A 77 -6.24 -5.93 11.36
N LEU A 78 -6.60 -6.48 12.51
CA LEU A 78 -6.73 -7.93 12.70
C LEU A 78 -7.77 -8.53 11.75
N LYS A 79 -8.88 -7.83 11.50
CA LYS A 79 -9.88 -8.26 10.50
C LYS A 79 -9.29 -8.25 9.08
N ALA A 80 -8.51 -7.22 8.73
CA ALA A 80 -7.81 -7.15 7.46
C ALA A 80 -6.81 -8.31 7.29
N LEU A 81 -6.06 -8.64 8.35
CA LEU A 81 -5.16 -9.78 8.39
C LEU A 81 -5.92 -11.09 8.20
N GLY A 82 -7.06 -11.25 8.87
CA GLY A 82 -7.93 -12.41 8.68
C GLY A 82 -8.37 -12.58 7.22
N VAL A 83 -8.64 -11.48 6.50
CA VAL A 83 -8.91 -11.54 5.06
C VAL A 83 -7.69 -12.03 4.27
N ILE A 84 -6.50 -11.44 4.49
CA ILE A 84 -5.26 -11.83 3.79
C ILE A 84 -4.96 -13.32 4.02
N PHE A 85 -5.03 -13.77 5.28
CA PHE A 85 -4.84 -15.18 5.62
C PHE A 85 -5.92 -16.07 5.04
N GLY A 86 -7.19 -15.63 5.03
CA GLY A 86 -8.26 -16.38 4.39
C GLY A 86 -7.96 -16.67 2.93
N TYR A 87 -7.48 -15.65 2.19
CA TYR A 87 -7.06 -15.80 0.80
C TYR A 87 -5.84 -16.70 0.61
N LEU A 88 -4.81 -16.57 1.46
CA LEU A 88 -3.56 -17.33 1.32
C LEU A 88 -3.62 -18.74 1.94
N SER A 89 -4.62 -19.02 2.77
CA SER A 89 -4.78 -20.33 3.43
C SER A 89 -4.79 -21.53 2.48
N PRO A 90 -5.40 -21.49 1.28
CA PRO A 90 -5.41 -22.65 0.39
C PRO A 90 -4.02 -23.06 -0.07
N VAL A 91 -3.12 -22.10 -0.37
CA VAL A 91 -1.75 -22.42 -0.80
C VAL A 91 -0.88 -22.87 0.37
N TYR A 92 -1.13 -22.37 1.58
CA TYR A 92 -0.46 -22.85 2.79
C TYR A 92 -0.86 -24.28 3.13
N LEU A 93 -2.15 -24.58 3.08
CA LEU A 93 -2.67 -25.92 3.29
C LEU A 93 -2.18 -26.87 2.20
N ALA A 94 -2.17 -26.46 0.93
CA ALA A 94 -1.64 -27.28 -0.16
C ALA A 94 -0.16 -27.64 0.06
N LEU A 95 0.68 -26.66 0.40
CA LEU A 95 2.10 -26.93 0.71
C LEU A 95 2.23 -27.85 1.93
N ALA A 96 1.49 -27.60 3.02
CA ALA A 96 1.53 -28.43 4.21
C ALA A 96 1.10 -29.88 3.93
N ILE A 97 0.03 -30.08 3.17
CA ILE A 97 -0.47 -31.41 2.75
C ILE A 97 0.58 -32.12 1.91
N VAL A 98 1.21 -31.44 0.95
CA VAL A 98 2.27 -32.01 0.11
C VAL A 98 3.46 -32.47 0.97
N LEU A 99 3.92 -31.62 1.89
CA LEU A 99 5.04 -31.94 2.78
C LEU A 99 4.69 -33.15 3.68
N TRP A 100 3.50 -33.13 4.29
CA TRP A 100 3.03 -34.21 5.14
C TRP A 100 2.91 -35.54 4.39
N TRP A 101 2.34 -35.52 3.18
CA TRP A 101 2.18 -36.71 2.33
C TRP A 101 3.51 -37.37 1.97
N HIS A 102 4.59 -36.58 1.83
CA HIS A 102 5.93 -37.07 1.54
C HIS A 102 6.76 -37.37 2.79
N GLY A 103 6.12 -37.48 3.96
CA GLY A 103 6.76 -37.87 5.21
C GLY A 103 7.71 -36.80 5.78
N VAL A 104 7.56 -35.54 5.39
CA VAL A 104 8.30 -34.44 6.03
C VAL A 104 7.80 -34.31 7.46
N GLY A 105 8.64 -34.70 8.42
CA GLY A 105 8.35 -34.58 9.85
C GLY A 105 8.23 -33.12 10.29
N ILE A 106 7.55 -32.90 11.42
CA ILE A 106 7.52 -31.58 12.08
C ILE A 106 8.87 -31.38 12.78
N ASP A 107 9.84 -30.87 12.03
CA ASP A 107 11.16 -30.52 12.53
C ASP A 107 11.26 -29.04 12.95
N ARG A 108 12.44 -28.63 13.40
CA ARG A 108 12.72 -27.23 13.77
C ARG A 108 12.47 -26.27 12.61
N THR A 109 12.72 -26.67 11.37
CA THR A 109 12.56 -25.83 10.17
C THR A 109 11.09 -25.56 9.90
N VAL A 110 10.25 -26.60 9.92
CA VAL A 110 8.80 -26.48 9.76
C VAL A 110 8.20 -25.61 10.87
N ILE A 111 8.59 -25.85 12.12
CA ILE A 111 8.11 -25.05 13.27
C ILE A 111 8.49 -23.57 13.09
N LEU A 112 9.76 -23.28 12.78
CA LEU A 112 10.22 -21.91 12.57
C LEU A 112 9.50 -21.24 11.38
N GLY A 113 9.26 -21.98 10.29
CA GLY A 113 8.49 -21.50 9.15
C GLY A 113 7.06 -21.15 9.54
N VAL A 114 6.36 -22.04 10.23
CA VAL A 114 4.99 -21.80 10.73
C VAL A 114 4.96 -20.60 11.67
N CYS A 115 5.88 -20.53 12.65
CA CYS A 115 6.00 -19.39 13.55
C CYS A 115 6.25 -18.09 12.79
N PHE A 116 7.09 -18.10 11.75
CA PHE A 116 7.34 -16.93 10.91
C PHE A 116 6.07 -16.49 10.16
N PHE A 117 5.34 -17.41 9.53
CA PHE A 117 4.09 -17.08 8.82
C PHE A 117 3.01 -16.52 9.76
N LEU A 118 2.92 -17.06 10.98
CA LEU A 118 1.98 -16.58 11.99
C LEU A 118 2.39 -15.22 12.59
N ALA A 119 3.68 -15.01 12.83
CA ALA A 119 4.20 -13.77 13.42
C ALA A 119 4.29 -12.61 12.42
N CYS A 120 4.56 -12.91 11.15
CA CYS A 120 4.77 -11.92 10.10
C CYS A 120 3.79 -12.08 8.92
N PRO A 121 2.46 -12.00 9.15
CA PRO A 121 1.44 -12.17 8.12
C PRO A 121 1.66 -11.33 6.87
N LEU A 122 2.20 -10.13 7.05
CA LEU A 122 2.28 -9.19 5.95
C LEU A 122 3.48 -9.45 5.05
N LEU A 123 4.48 -10.16 5.58
CA LEU A 123 5.57 -10.72 4.78
C LEU A 123 5.14 -12.03 4.11
N SER A 124 3.97 -12.57 4.44
CA SER A 124 3.52 -13.89 3.98
C SER A 124 3.38 -14.03 2.46
N PRO A 125 2.96 -12.99 1.69
CA PRO A 125 3.01 -13.02 0.23
C PRO A 125 4.42 -13.17 -0.34
N ALA A 126 5.42 -12.59 0.33
CA ALA A 126 6.82 -12.64 -0.09
C ALA A 126 7.55 -13.88 0.45
N SER A 127 7.19 -14.34 1.66
CA SER A 127 7.85 -15.48 2.31
C SER A 127 7.34 -16.82 1.81
N PHE A 128 6.12 -16.91 1.26
CA PHE A 128 5.64 -18.16 0.66
C PHE A 128 6.49 -18.60 -0.54
N PRO A 129 6.80 -17.75 -1.54
CA PRO A 129 7.77 -18.09 -2.59
C PRO A 129 9.13 -18.52 -2.04
N VAL A 130 9.62 -17.88 -0.98
CA VAL A 130 10.90 -18.24 -0.33
C VAL A 130 10.81 -19.64 0.31
N ALA A 131 9.70 -19.94 0.98
CA ALA A 131 9.40 -21.26 1.51
C ALA A 131 9.41 -22.32 0.39
N VAL A 132 8.66 -22.09 -0.70
CA VAL A 132 8.64 -23.01 -1.85
C VAL A 132 10.05 -23.19 -2.43
N ALA A 133 10.83 -22.11 -2.57
CA ALA A 133 12.21 -22.18 -3.02
C ALA A 133 13.10 -22.98 -2.06
N TYR A 134 12.94 -22.80 -0.74
CA TYR A 134 13.64 -23.58 0.28
C TYR A 134 13.42 -25.08 0.08
N TRP A 135 12.16 -25.53 0.02
CA TRP A 135 11.85 -26.94 -0.18
C TRP A 135 12.18 -27.45 -1.58
N THR A 136 12.34 -26.59 -2.57
CA THR A 136 12.75 -27.00 -3.92
C THR A 136 14.26 -27.23 -4.01
N PHE A 137 15.07 -26.33 -3.43
CA PHE A 137 16.52 -26.30 -3.69
C PHE A 137 17.38 -26.69 -2.48
N PHE A 138 16.92 -26.45 -1.26
CA PHE A 138 17.77 -26.48 -0.06
C PHE A 138 17.38 -27.53 0.97
N SER A 139 16.15 -28.05 0.92
CA SER A 139 15.68 -29.06 1.87
C SER A 139 16.49 -30.37 1.73
N PRO A 140 17.05 -30.90 2.84
CA PRO A 140 17.87 -32.11 2.84
C PRO A 140 17.04 -33.40 2.78
N GLY A 141 15.79 -33.37 3.24
CA GLY A 141 14.92 -34.55 3.30
C GLY A 141 14.10 -34.73 2.01
N TYR A 142 13.12 -33.86 1.82
CA TYR A 142 12.25 -33.87 0.64
C TYR A 142 12.50 -32.65 -0.24
N ARG A 143 12.60 -32.86 -1.55
CA ARG A 143 12.68 -31.79 -2.55
C ARG A 143 11.38 -31.71 -3.33
N LEU A 144 10.77 -30.52 -3.35
CA LEU A 144 9.58 -30.27 -4.15
C LEU A 144 9.90 -30.45 -5.65
N PRO A 145 9.10 -31.24 -6.39
CA PRO A 145 9.21 -31.30 -7.84
C PRO A 145 9.08 -29.90 -8.46
N PRO A 146 9.90 -29.53 -9.46
CA PRO A 146 9.85 -28.19 -10.07
C PRO A 146 8.48 -27.80 -10.60
N THR A 147 7.73 -28.75 -11.15
CA THR A 147 6.35 -28.54 -11.64
C THR A 147 5.41 -28.15 -10.52
N LEU A 148 5.46 -28.86 -9.38
CA LEU A 148 4.64 -28.57 -8.21
C LEU A 148 5.03 -27.23 -7.57
N ALA A 149 6.32 -26.93 -7.48
CA ALA A 149 6.82 -25.64 -7.03
C ALA A 149 6.29 -24.49 -7.90
N ALA A 150 6.36 -24.64 -9.23
CA ALA A 150 5.81 -23.66 -10.17
C ALA A 150 4.29 -23.49 -10.01
N THR A 151 3.53 -24.58 -9.83
CA THR A 151 2.08 -24.51 -9.58
C THR A 151 1.77 -23.75 -8.29
N LEU A 152 2.47 -24.03 -7.19
CA LEU A 152 2.28 -23.32 -5.92
C LEU A 152 2.64 -21.83 -6.03
N MET A 153 3.73 -21.50 -6.72
CA MET A 153 4.12 -20.10 -6.96
C MET A 153 3.11 -19.35 -7.83
N LEU A 154 2.64 -19.97 -8.92
CA LEU A 154 1.61 -19.39 -9.78
C LEU A 154 0.29 -19.19 -9.03
N ALA A 155 -0.13 -20.18 -8.23
CA ALA A 155 -1.33 -20.07 -7.40
C ALA A 155 -1.20 -18.94 -6.36
N CYS A 156 -0.05 -18.83 -5.68
CA CYS A 156 0.22 -17.73 -4.76
C CYS A 156 0.20 -16.38 -5.48
N GLY A 157 0.84 -16.27 -6.65
CA GLY A 157 0.84 -15.07 -7.47
C GLY A 157 -0.58 -14.64 -7.89
N ALA A 158 -1.42 -15.60 -8.31
CA ALA A 158 -2.81 -15.34 -8.68
C ALA A 158 -3.65 -14.87 -7.48
N ILE A 159 -3.48 -15.49 -6.30
CA ILE A 159 -4.15 -15.06 -5.07
C ILE A 159 -3.71 -13.65 -4.68
N VAL A 160 -2.41 -13.40 -4.65
CA VAL A 160 -1.85 -12.07 -4.32
C VAL A 160 -2.39 -11.02 -5.29
N PHE A 161 -2.43 -11.32 -6.59
CA PHE A 161 -3.02 -10.46 -7.61
C PHE A 161 -4.50 -10.14 -7.36
N PHE A 162 -5.26 -11.10 -6.81
CA PHE A 162 -6.70 -10.97 -6.56
C PHE A 162 -7.06 -10.25 -5.26
N ILE A 163 -6.22 -10.31 -4.22
CA ILE A 163 -6.49 -9.73 -2.89
C ILE A 163 -6.94 -8.24 -2.94
N PRO A 164 -6.32 -7.34 -3.73
CA PRO A 164 -6.77 -5.95 -3.80
C PRO A 164 -8.22 -5.81 -4.27
N ALA A 165 -8.69 -6.63 -5.21
CA ALA A 165 -10.09 -6.62 -5.65
C ALA A 165 -11.06 -7.03 -4.53
N GLY A 166 -10.65 -7.97 -3.66
CA GLY A 166 -11.38 -8.27 -2.43
C GLY A 166 -11.43 -7.07 -1.50
N PHE A 167 -10.31 -6.36 -1.30
CA PHE A 167 -10.31 -5.15 -0.47
C PHE A 167 -11.09 -3.98 -1.06
N LEU A 168 -11.22 -3.88 -2.38
CA LEU A 168 -12.15 -2.95 -3.01
C LEU A 168 -13.60 -3.22 -2.59
N GLN A 169 -14.00 -4.49 -2.40
CA GLN A 169 -15.34 -4.78 -1.86
C GLN A 169 -15.49 -4.32 -0.40
N VAL A 170 -14.42 -4.37 0.39
CA VAL A 170 -14.42 -3.81 1.75
C VAL A 170 -14.57 -2.29 1.69
N SER A 171 -13.90 -1.60 0.75
CA SER A 171 -14.08 -0.17 0.54
C SER A 171 -15.52 0.19 0.15
N LYS A 172 -16.15 -0.59 -0.74
CA LYS A 172 -17.53 -0.38 -1.17
C LYS A 172 -18.56 -0.60 -0.06
N THR A 173 -18.35 -1.62 0.77
CA THR A 173 -19.37 -2.10 1.72
C THR A 173 -19.11 -1.67 3.17
N GLY A 174 -17.90 -1.22 3.49
CA GLY A 174 -17.43 -0.99 4.85
C GLY A 174 -17.21 -2.27 5.68
N ARG A 175 -17.43 -3.46 5.11
CA ARG A 175 -17.44 -4.76 5.83
C ARG A 175 -16.35 -5.69 5.32
N TYR A 176 -15.53 -6.23 6.23
CA TYR A 176 -14.45 -7.16 5.88
C TYR A 176 -14.93 -8.47 5.25
N CYS A 177 -16.09 -8.98 5.64
CA CYS A 177 -16.69 -10.16 5.00
C CYS A 177 -16.99 -9.92 3.51
N GLY A 178 -17.20 -8.66 3.10
CA GLY A 178 -17.38 -8.30 1.70
C GLY A 178 -16.17 -8.66 0.83
N ALA A 179 -14.96 -8.77 1.41
CA ALA A 179 -13.79 -9.22 0.67
C ALA A 179 -13.99 -10.59 0.04
N PHE A 180 -14.68 -11.50 0.72
CA PHE A 180 -14.92 -12.87 0.25
C PHE A 180 -16.08 -12.98 -0.76
N ASN A 181 -16.67 -11.86 -1.19
CA ASN A 181 -17.57 -11.87 -2.34
C ASN A 181 -16.75 -11.98 -3.64
N LEU A 182 -16.24 -13.18 -3.90
CA LEU A 182 -15.36 -13.47 -5.04
C LEU A 182 -16.01 -13.09 -6.38
N PRO A 183 -17.31 -13.34 -6.63
CA PRO A 183 -17.96 -12.88 -7.86
C PRO A 183 -17.90 -11.36 -8.05
N ALA A 184 -18.17 -10.57 -7.00
CA ALA A 184 -18.12 -9.11 -7.08
C ALA A 184 -16.69 -8.58 -7.24
N ALA A 185 -15.72 -9.20 -6.56
CA ALA A 185 -14.31 -8.89 -6.73
C ALA A 185 -13.83 -9.19 -8.16
N ALA A 186 -14.19 -10.35 -8.72
CA ALA A 186 -13.88 -10.71 -10.09
C ALA A 186 -14.56 -9.76 -11.10
N ALA A 187 -15.83 -9.42 -10.88
CA ALA A 187 -16.55 -8.46 -11.71
C ALA A 187 -15.86 -7.08 -11.73
N THR A 188 -15.25 -6.66 -10.62
CA THR A 188 -14.47 -5.41 -10.55
C THR A 188 -13.24 -5.45 -11.46
N ILE A 189 -12.54 -6.59 -11.51
CA ILE A 189 -11.39 -6.77 -12.41
C ILE A 189 -11.87 -6.82 -13.87
N VAL A 190 -12.93 -7.57 -14.17
CA VAL A 190 -13.45 -7.73 -15.53
C VAL A 190 -14.03 -6.43 -16.10
N ALA A 191 -14.65 -5.59 -15.25
CA ALA A 191 -15.19 -4.31 -15.68
C ALA A 191 -14.10 -3.29 -16.07
N ASN A 192 -12.89 -3.40 -15.51
CA ASN A 192 -11.77 -2.50 -15.80
C ASN A 192 -10.41 -3.22 -15.73
N PRO A 193 -10.12 -4.17 -16.65
CA PRO A 193 -8.95 -5.04 -16.54
C PRO A 193 -7.66 -4.24 -16.69
N TRP A 194 -7.63 -3.31 -17.63
CA TRP A 194 -6.46 -2.46 -17.87
C TRP A 194 -6.21 -1.48 -16.72
N GLY A 195 -7.25 -0.90 -16.14
CA GLY A 195 -7.12 -0.06 -14.95
C GLY A 195 -6.57 -0.85 -13.77
N TYR A 196 -7.07 -2.07 -13.56
CA TYR A 196 -6.61 -2.95 -12.49
C TYR A 196 -5.15 -3.39 -12.67
N VAL A 197 -4.75 -3.79 -13.88
CA VAL A 197 -3.35 -4.16 -14.19
C VAL A 197 -2.41 -2.96 -14.03
N ARG A 198 -2.82 -1.77 -14.47
CA ARG A 198 -2.03 -0.54 -14.25
C ARG A 198 -1.90 -0.20 -12.77
N ALA A 199 -2.98 -0.32 -12.00
CA ALA A 199 -2.95 -0.13 -10.56
C ALA A 199 -1.94 -1.07 -9.90
N TRP A 200 -1.92 -2.34 -10.31
CA TRP A 200 -0.93 -3.32 -9.90
C TRP A 200 0.50 -2.90 -10.25
N TYR A 201 0.76 -2.56 -11.51
CA TYR A 201 2.08 -2.12 -11.96
C TYR A 201 2.59 -0.91 -11.15
N HIS A 202 1.74 0.10 -10.96
CA HIS A 202 2.06 1.27 -10.14
C HIS A 202 2.29 0.91 -8.67
N SER A 203 1.51 -0.02 -8.12
CA SER A 203 1.70 -0.49 -6.75
C SER A 203 3.08 -1.12 -6.54
N VAL A 204 3.58 -1.87 -7.53
CA VAL A 204 4.92 -2.46 -7.51
C VAL A 204 5.99 -1.38 -7.59
N LEU A 205 5.83 -0.40 -8.48
CA LEU A 205 6.78 0.71 -8.61
C LEU A 205 6.88 1.54 -7.32
N ILE A 206 5.74 1.90 -6.74
CA ILE A 206 5.68 2.63 -5.46
C ILE A 206 6.30 1.80 -4.32
N SER A 207 6.00 0.50 -4.27
CA SER A 207 6.61 -0.39 -3.28
C SER A 207 8.12 -0.44 -3.43
N PHE A 208 8.64 -0.57 -4.66
CA PHE A 208 10.07 -0.59 -4.92
C PHE A 208 10.78 0.67 -4.41
N VAL A 209 10.23 1.85 -4.73
CA VAL A 209 10.76 3.13 -4.24
C VAL A 209 10.72 3.20 -2.70
N GLY A 210 9.62 2.77 -2.08
CA GLY A 210 9.48 2.77 -0.63
C GLY A 210 10.50 1.89 0.10
N HIS A 211 10.86 0.74 -0.48
CA HIS A 211 11.81 -0.21 0.14
C HIS A 211 13.28 0.19 -0.08
N VAL A 212 13.60 0.85 -1.20
CA VAL A 212 14.97 1.30 -1.51
C VAL A 212 15.35 2.58 -0.76
N ALA A 213 14.38 3.27 -0.15
CA ALA A 213 14.60 4.50 0.59
C ALA A 213 15.30 4.31 1.95
N LEU A 214 16.31 3.45 2.11
CA LEU A 214 17.12 3.37 3.33
C LEU A 214 18.09 4.58 3.42
N PRO A 215 18.19 5.30 4.56
CA PRO A 215 17.71 5.01 5.91
C PRO A 215 16.27 5.48 6.24
N LEU A 216 15.55 6.04 5.29
CA LEU A 216 14.18 6.56 5.40
C LEU A 216 13.10 5.46 5.36
N ALA A 217 13.46 4.19 5.59
CA ALA A 217 12.51 3.08 5.48
C ALA A 217 11.20 3.29 6.27
N PRO A 218 11.18 3.84 7.51
CA PRO A 218 9.93 4.17 8.18
C PRO A 218 9.01 5.03 7.31
N TRP A 219 9.57 6.05 6.69
CA TRP A 219 8.85 6.98 5.82
C TRP A 219 8.38 6.30 4.53
N GLY A 220 9.30 5.62 3.85
CA GLY A 220 9.06 4.97 2.58
C GLY A 220 7.98 3.88 2.65
N ILE A 221 8.01 3.06 3.71
CA ILE A 221 7.06 1.95 3.90
C ILE A 221 5.63 2.45 4.10
N VAL A 222 5.41 3.44 4.96
CA VAL A 222 4.06 4.01 5.14
C VAL A 222 3.62 4.71 3.88
N TRP A 223 4.45 5.58 3.33
CA TRP A 223 4.08 6.32 2.13
C TRP A 223 3.72 5.38 0.98
N CYS A 224 4.51 4.33 0.74
CA CYS A 224 4.23 3.40 -0.34
C CYS A 224 2.91 2.67 -0.08
N TYR A 225 2.67 2.26 1.15
CA TYR A 225 1.43 1.63 1.57
C TYR A 225 0.20 2.51 1.31
N LEU A 226 0.25 3.78 1.72
CA LEU A 226 -0.83 4.76 1.49
C LEU A 226 -1.05 5.04 0.00
N GLY A 227 0.03 5.15 -0.79
CA GLY A 227 -0.03 5.32 -2.25
C GLY A 227 -0.71 4.14 -2.94
N ILE A 228 -0.40 2.90 -2.53
CA ILE A 228 -1.04 1.69 -3.07
C ILE A 228 -2.54 1.69 -2.78
N ILE A 229 -2.95 2.00 -1.55
CA ILE A 229 -4.36 2.11 -1.15
C ILE A 229 -5.08 3.12 -2.04
N PHE A 230 -4.47 4.29 -2.21
CA PHE A 230 -5.03 5.35 -3.03
C PHE A 230 -5.22 4.90 -4.49
N ILE A 231 -4.19 4.28 -5.09
CA ILE A 231 -4.22 3.81 -6.49
C ILE A 231 -5.35 2.81 -6.71
N PHE A 232 -5.47 1.78 -5.87
CA PHE A 232 -6.52 0.79 -6.06
C PHE A 232 -7.91 1.39 -5.85
N ASN A 233 -8.11 2.20 -4.81
CA ASN A 233 -9.41 2.82 -4.55
C ASN A 233 -9.80 3.85 -5.62
N SER A 234 -8.85 4.40 -6.39
CA SER A 234 -9.16 5.21 -7.56
C SER A 234 -9.88 4.44 -8.68
N LEU A 235 -9.90 3.10 -8.65
CA LEU A 235 -10.72 2.27 -9.55
C LEU A 235 -12.21 2.35 -9.22
N LEU A 236 -12.57 2.88 -8.06
CA LEU A 236 -13.94 3.16 -7.64
C LEU A 236 -14.42 4.54 -8.14
N ASP A 237 -13.54 5.34 -8.72
CA ASP A 237 -13.88 6.61 -9.37
C ASP A 237 -14.82 6.33 -10.55
N GLY A 238 -16.04 6.85 -10.48
CA GLY A 238 -17.12 6.59 -11.45
C GLY A 238 -18.25 5.70 -10.92
N ASP A 239 -18.04 4.98 -9.82
CA ASP A 239 -19.13 4.28 -9.11
C ASP A 239 -19.85 5.32 -8.22
N SER A 240 -20.88 5.99 -8.77
CA SER A 240 -21.61 7.06 -8.10
C SER A 240 -22.29 6.64 -6.79
N LYS A 241 -22.46 5.33 -6.58
CA LYS A 241 -22.98 4.78 -5.32
C LYS A 241 -21.93 4.80 -4.20
N VAL A 242 -20.66 4.91 -4.55
CA VAL A 242 -19.52 4.81 -3.62
C VAL A 242 -18.76 6.14 -3.54
N CYS A 243 -18.50 6.78 -4.67
CA CYS A 243 -17.78 8.05 -4.76
C CYS A 243 -18.75 9.17 -5.15
N GLY A 244 -19.09 10.02 -4.18
CA GLY A 244 -19.82 11.26 -4.46
C GLY A 244 -18.95 12.29 -5.20
N PRO A 245 -19.55 13.33 -5.82
CA PRO A 245 -18.82 14.43 -6.46
C PRO A 245 -17.82 15.10 -5.52
N GLY A 246 -18.15 15.22 -4.23
CA GLY A 246 -17.28 15.80 -3.21
C GLY A 246 -16.13 14.90 -2.75
N SER A 247 -16.07 13.63 -3.18
CA SER A 247 -14.98 12.71 -2.80
C SER A 247 -13.61 13.23 -3.26
N TRP A 248 -12.54 12.73 -2.65
CA TRP A 248 -11.18 13.07 -3.07
C TRP A 248 -10.94 12.79 -4.56
N TYR A 249 -11.44 11.66 -5.05
CA TYR A 249 -11.32 11.27 -6.45
C TYR A 249 -12.08 12.22 -7.37
N GLY A 250 -13.27 12.67 -6.95
CA GLY A 250 -14.05 13.70 -7.65
C GLY A 250 -13.30 15.03 -7.76
N ARG A 251 -12.79 15.55 -6.64
CA ARG A 251 -12.01 16.80 -6.62
C ARG A 251 -10.72 16.74 -7.44
N LEU A 252 -10.07 15.58 -7.47
CA LEU A 252 -8.88 15.37 -8.29
C LEU A 252 -9.21 15.45 -9.79
N ARG A 253 -10.36 14.90 -10.20
CA ARG A 253 -10.85 14.99 -11.58
C ARG A 253 -11.17 16.44 -11.98
N GLU A 254 -11.62 17.25 -11.03
CA GLU A 254 -11.90 18.67 -11.22
C GLU A 254 -10.65 19.56 -11.19
N GLY A 255 -9.47 18.98 -10.92
CA GLY A 255 -8.19 19.71 -10.89
C GLY A 255 -7.98 20.58 -9.64
N ASP A 256 -8.86 20.47 -8.64
CA ASP A 256 -8.86 21.34 -7.46
C ASP A 256 -7.85 20.87 -6.39
N ALA A 257 -7.45 19.60 -6.47
CA ALA A 257 -6.87 18.92 -5.33
C ALA A 257 -5.35 19.05 -5.16
N ILE A 258 -4.50 19.40 -6.14
CA ILE A 258 -3.06 19.70 -5.91
C ILE A 258 -2.53 20.63 -7.01
N ARG A 259 -2.08 21.84 -6.67
CA ARG A 259 -1.35 22.71 -7.59
C ARG A 259 0.15 22.52 -7.41
N ILE A 260 0.76 21.87 -8.40
CA ILE A 260 2.21 21.67 -8.47
C ILE A 260 2.83 22.91 -9.12
N VAL A 261 3.76 23.55 -8.42
CA VAL A 261 4.52 24.70 -8.90
C VAL A 261 5.90 24.21 -9.34
N GLU A 262 6.27 24.53 -10.59
CA GLU A 262 7.59 24.21 -11.13
C GLU A 262 8.68 25.03 -10.44
N THR A 263 9.71 24.36 -9.95
CA THR A 263 10.88 24.99 -9.34
C THR A 263 11.92 25.22 -10.43
N GLY A 264 12.14 26.49 -10.81
CA GLY A 264 12.88 26.89 -12.02
C GLY A 264 14.37 26.51 -12.12
N SER A 265 14.93 25.73 -11.20
CA SER A 265 16.36 25.37 -11.20
C SER A 265 16.66 23.87 -11.09
N ARG A 266 15.68 23.01 -10.77
CA ARG A 266 15.90 21.56 -10.63
C ARG A 266 14.75 20.76 -11.24
N HIS A 267 15.01 20.10 -12.36
CA HIS A 267 14.02 19.34 -13.13
C HIS A 267 13.30 18.22 -12.34
N PHE A 268 13.85 17.77 -11.21
CA PHE A 268 13.29 16.67 -10.42
C PHE A 268 12.60 17.11 -9.13
N VAL A 269 12.52 18.41 -8.85
CA VAL A 269 11.89 18.92 -7.63
C VAL A 269 10.60 19.65 -8.00
N ARG A 270 9.57 19.41 -7.20
CA ARG A 270 8.27 20.06 -7.35
C ARG A 270 7.81 20.60 -6.00
N CYS A 271 7.26 21.80 -6.00
CA CYS A 271 6.67 22.40 -4.81
C CYS A 271 5.14 22.32 -4.90
N VAL A 272 4.47 22.13 -3.77
CA VAL A 272 3.00 22.16 -3.73
C VAL A 272 2.53 23.42 -3.03
N ASN A 273 1.65 24.21 -3.67
CA ASN A 273 1.08 25.40 -3.06
C ASN A 273 0.00 25.06 -2.01
N CYS A 274 0.41 24.38 -0.93
CA CYS A 274 -0.41 24.03 0.21
C CYS A 274 0.50 23.97 1.45
N PRO A 275 0.61 25.06 2.24
CA PRO A 275 1.47 25.06 3.41
C PRO A 275 0.99 24.02 4.43
N ASP A 276 1.94 23.36 5.08
CA ASP A 276 1.69 22.44 6.19
C ASP A 276 1.40 23.18 7.51
N ASP A 277 1.20 22.43 8.61
CA ASP A 277 0.98 23.01 9.96
C ASP A 277 2.11 23.95 10.43
N SER A 278 3.31 23.83 9.84
CA SER A 278 4.46 24.69 10.13
C SER A 278 4.59 25.89 9.18
N GLY A 279 3.62 26.09 8.29
CA GLY A 279 3.64 27.12 7.26
C GLY A 279 4.63 26.83 6.12
N ARG A 280 5.18 25.62 6.04
CA ARG A 280 6.18 25.25 5.03
C ARG A 280 5.52 24.61 3.82
N THR A 281 6.01 24.97 2.64
CA THR A 281 5.62 24.38 1.36
C THR A 281 6.18 22.94 1.26
N PRO A 282 5.34 21.91 1.06
CA PRO A 282 5.79 20.55 0.84
C PRO A 282 6.65 20.45 -0.43
N ILE A 283 7.76 19.73 -0.32
CA ILE A 283 8.65 19.42 -1.43
C ILE A 283 8.44 17.98 -1.86
N LEU A 284 8.21 17.79 -3.16
CA LEU A 284 8.05 16.50 -3.80
C LEU A 284 9.26 16.25 -4.70
N LEU A 285 9.80 15.04 -4.63
CA LEU A 285 10.79 14.52 -5.57
C LEU A 285 10.06 13.81 -6.71
N GLU A 286 10.31 14.23 -7.94
CA GLU A 286 9.78 13.59 -9.13
C GLU A 286 10.71 12.45 -9.57
N LEU A 287 10.21 11.22 -9.51
CA LEU A 287 10.87 10.00 -9.96
C LEU A 287 10.07 9.44 -11.14
N GLY A 288 10.36 9.93 -12.34
CA GLY A 288 9.55 9.64 -13.53
C GLY A 288 8.14 10.18 -13.35
N ALA A 289 7.13 9.31 -13.36
CA ALA A 289 5.73 9.69 -13.18
C ALA A 289 5.27 9.74 -11.71
N LEU A 290 6.17 9.46 -10.76
CA LEU A 290 5.86 9.36 -9.33
C LEU A 290 6.35 10.59 -8.58
N LEU A 291 5.49 11.14 -7.71
CA LEU A 291 5.87 12.22 -6.81
C LEU A 291 6.06 11.68 -5.40
N VAL A 292 7.28 11.75 -4.89
CA VAL A 292 7.65 11.25 -3.57
C VAL A 292 7.74 12.43 -2.60
N PRO A 293 6.88 12.53 -1.59
CA PRO A 293 6.91 13.61 -0.64
C PRO A 293 8.11 13.42 0.29
N LEU A 294 8.93 14.46 0.43
CA LEU A 294 10.18 14.39 1.19
C LEU A 294 9.99 14.84 2.65
N PRO A 295 10.66 14.18 3.62
CA PRO A 295 10.76 14.73 4.97
C PRO A 295 11.58 16.02 4.97
N ASP A 296 11.33 16.89 5.96
CA ASP A 296 11.91 18.24 6.01
C ASP A 296 13.43 18.27 5.94
N PHE A 297 14.10 17.35 6.64
CA PHE A 297 15.55 17.36 6.68
C PHE A 297 16.17 17.03 5.30
N LEU A 298 15.49 16.26 4.45
CA LEU A 298 15.93 16.01 3.08
C LEU A 298 15.52 17.13 2.13
N ALA A 299 14.31 17.66 2.32
CA ALA A 299 13.80 18.77 1.53
C ALA A 299 14.81 19.94 1.47
N ARG A 300 15.49 20.23 2.58
CA ARG A 300 16.57 21.24 2.70
C ARG A 300 17.79 20.99 1.82
N TRP A 301 18.08 19.73 1.48
CA TRP A 301 19.20 19.38 0.59
C TRP A 301 18.83 19.64 -0.88
N PHE A 302 17.53 19.57 -1.18
CA PHE A 302 17.01 19.75 -2.53
C PHE A 302 16.65 21.20 -2.88
N VAL A 303 16.26 22.01 -1.90
CA VAL A 303 15.94 23.43 -2.13
C VAL A 303 16.61 24.28 -1.03
N PRO A 304 17.60 25.13 -1.38
CA PRO A 304 18.21 26.06 -0.44
C PRO A 304 17.16 27.01 0.16
N GLU A 305 17.28 27.37 1.44
CA GLU A 305 16.30 28.19 2.17
C GLU A 305 15.95 29.53 1.49
N ALA A 306 16.90 30.10 0.74
CA ALA A 306 16.70 31.34 0.00
C ALA A 306 15.58 31.28 -1.06
N ASP A 307 15.30 30.08 -1.61
CA ASP A 307 14.30 29.87 -2.66
C ASP A 307 12.92 29.45 -2.12
N LEU A 308 12.83 29.03 -0.86
CA LEU A 308 11.58 28.53 -0.26
C LEU A 308 10.63 29.64 0.21
N CYS A 309 11.11 30.87 0.39
CA CYS A 309 10.40 31.94 1.11
C CYS A 309 9.79 33.04 0.22
N ARG A 310 9.81 32.93 -1.11
CA ARG A 310 9.17 33.93 -1.97
C ARG A 310 7.89 33.38 -2.59
N PRO A 311 6.69 33.68 -2.02
CA PRO A 311 5.47 33.56 -2.80
C PRO A 311 5.64 34.42 -4.05
N ARG A 312 5.73 33.79 -5.22
CA ARG A 312 5.57 34.51 -6.48
C ARG A 312 4.09 34.88 -6.55
N LEU A 313 3.78 36.08 -6.08
CA LEU A 313 2.50 36.75 -6.28
C LEU A 313 2.25 36.96 -7.78
#